data_AF-A0A7X9II15-F1
#
_entry.id   AF-A0A7X9II15-F1
#
_cell.length_a   1.000
_cell.length_b   1.000
_cell.length_c   1.000
_cell.angle_alpha   90.00
_cell.angle_beta   90.00
_cell.angle_gamma   90.00
#
_symmetry.space_group_name_H-M   'P 1'
#
loop_
_entity.id
_entity.type
_entity.pdbx_description
1 polymer ?
#
loop_
_entity_poly.entity_id
_entity_poly.type
_entity_poly.pdbx_seq_one_letter_code
_entity_poly.pdbx_strand_id
1 'polypeptide(L)'
;MSGKLKTLLLILAVMFCVANMANAQPGGPDGPGPKGGPGYHGGPPPFTMPGVPPEKCQAVDKILKELPARLFPLEQELKVRTAKLEALVVDPTSDDAAINAGLDEIAKVRAAIFKVRVDARRQVLKETGILLPPLKRHPGPGPMPGPGHAFPN
;
A
#
# COMPACT_ATOMS: atom_id res chain seq x y z
N MET A 1 -11.41 -35.84 -20.49
CA MET A 1 -11.14 -34.52 -21.09
C MET A 1 -9.67 -34.46 -21.50
N SER A 2 -9.42 -34.41 -22.80
CA SER A 2 -8.07 -34.53 -23.39
C SER A 2 -7.18 -33.35 -22.95
N GLY A 3 -5.93 -33.63 -22.56
CA GLY A 3 -5.01 -32.65 -21.95
C GLY A 3 -4.85 -31.35 -22.74
N LYS A 4 -4.98 -31.42 -24.08
CA LYS A 4 -4.94 -30.28 -24.99
C LYS A 4 -6.05 -29.25 -24.72
N LEU A 5 -7.23 -29.67 -24.26
CA LEU A 5 -8.35 -28.79 -23.95
C LEU A 5 -8.13 -28.00 -22.64
N LYS A 6 -7.43 -28.61 -21.66
CA LYS A 6 -7.06 -27.94 -20.40
C LYS A 6 -5.98 -26.89 -20.65
N THR A 7 -4.97 -27.20 -21.46
CA THR A 7 -3.93 -26.25 -21.84
C THR A 7 -4.51 -25.06 -22.63
N LEU A 8 -5.45 -25.32 -23.54
CA LEU A 8 -6.10 -24.26 -24.32
C LEU A 8 -6.94 -23.33 -23.42
N LEU A 9 -7.68 -23.89 -22.45
CA LEU A 9 -8.43 -23.11 -21.46
C LEU A 9 -7.54 -22.26 -20.56
N LEU A 10 -6.38 -22.79 -20.17
CA LEU A 10 -5.42 -22.10 -19.30
C LEU A 10 -4.74 -20.94 -20.03
N ILE A 11 -4.39 -21.11 -21.30
CA ILE A 11 -3.85 -20.02 -22.15
C ILE A 11 -4.89 -18.90 -22.34
N LEU A 12 -6.15 -19.26 -22.57
CA LEU A 12 -7.24 -18.31 -22.77
C LEU A 12 -7.53 -17.51 -21.48
N ALA A 13 -7.45 -18.15 -20.30
CA ALA A 13 -7.61 -17.50 -19.01
C ALA A 13 -6.47 -16.50 -18.70
N VAL A 14 -5.21 -16.85 -19.01
CA VAL A 14 -4.07 -15.95 -18.81
C VAL A 14 -4.13 -14.74 -19.75
N MET A 15 -4.56 -14.92 -21.00
CA MET A 15 -4.71 -13.80 -21.94
C MET A 15 -5.81 -12.81 -21.51
N PHE A 16 -6.90 -13.30 -20.89
CA PHE A 16 -7.97 -12.45 -20.37
C PHE A 16 -7.52 -11.59 -19.17
N CYS A 17 -6.52 -12.03 -18.42
CA CYS A 17 -5.96 -11.26 -17.29
C CYS A 17 -5.06 -10.10 -17.72
N VAL A 18 -4.38 -10.19 -18.87
CA VAL A 18 -3.49 -9.12 -19.35
C VAL A 18 -4.27 -7.98 -20.03
N ALA A 19 -5.42 -8.28 -20.64
CA ALA A 19 -6.24 -7.28 -21.33
C ALA A 19 -6.90 -6.23 -20.41
N ASN A 20 -7.04 -6.52 -19.11
CA ASN A 20 -7.60 -5.56 -18.13
C ASN A 20 -6.56 -4.62 -17.48
N MET A 21 -5.28 -4.73 -17.83
CA MET A 21 -4.23 -3.82 -17.35
C MET A 21 -4.05 -2.57 -18.25
N ALA A 22 -4.87 -2.38 -19.28
CA ALA A 22 -4.73 -1.33 -20.28
C ALA A 22 -5.61 -0.07 -20.06
N ASN A 23 -6.04 0.22 -18.82
CA ASN A 23 -6.70 1.50 -18.51
C ASN A 23 -5.98 2.30 -17.40
N ALA A 24 -4.65 2.28 -17.44
CA ALA A 24 -3.85 3.38 -16.89
C ALA A 24 -3.55 4.33 -18.06
N GLN A 25 -4.55 5.17 -18.37
CA GLN A 25 -4.39 6.28 -19.31
C GLN A 25 -3.14 7.08 -18.92
N PRO A 26 -2.14 7.23 -19.81
CA PRO A 26 -1.06 8.18 -19.61
C PRO A 26 -1.71 9.55 -19.50
N GLY A 27 -1.58 10.18 -18.33
CA GLY A 27 -2.02 11.54 -18.13
C GLY A 27 -1.43 12.42 -19.23
N GLY A 28 -2.31 13.01 -20.05
CA GLY A 28 -1.90 13.96 -21.07
C GLY A 28 -1.12 15.11 -20.44
N PRO A 29 -0.14 15.68 -21.16
CA PRO A 29 0.38 16.99 -20.80
C PRO A 29 -0.75 18.01 -20.92
N ASP A 30 -0.69 19.07 -20.12
CA ASP A 30 -1.58 20.25 -20.18
C ASP A 30 -2.87 20.20 -19.34
N GLY A 31 -2.69 19.98 -18.03
CA GLY A 31 -3.60 20.51 -17.01
C GLY A 31 -2.91 21.64 -16.25
N PRO A 32 -3.50 22.86 -16.12
CA PRO A 32 -2.86 23.96 -15.41
C PRO A 32 -2.83 23.66 -13.91
N GLY A 33 -1.71 23.13 -13.44
CA GLY A 33 -1.40 23.05 -12.02
C GLY A 33 -1.39 24.46 -11.41
N PRO A 34 -1.92 24.64 -10.19
CA PRO A 34 -2.00 25.96 -9.57
C PRO A 34 -0.60 26.55 -9.42
N LYS A 35 -0.39 27.72 -10.01
CA LYS A 35 0.84 28.52 -9.88
C LYS A 35 1.18 28.67 -8.39
N GLY A 36 2.23 27.98 -7.95
CA GLY A 36 2.83 28.16 -6.65
C GLY A 36 3.49 29.54 -6.60
N GLY A 37 2.86 30.48 -5.88
CA GLY A 37 3.47 31.75 -5.52
C GLY A 37 4.64 31.56 -4.54
N PRO A 38 5.50 32.58 -4.39
CA PRO A 38 6.70 32.50 -3.57
C PRO A 38 6.31 32.50 -2.08
N GLY A 39 6.34 31.33 -1.45
CA GLY A 39 6.03 31.15 -0.04
C GLY A 39 5.85 29.71 0.45
N TYR A 40 6.16 28.70 -0.35
CA TYR A 40 6.01 27.28 0.04
C TYR A 40 7.07 26.83 1.06
N HIS A 41 6.98 27.33 2.30
CA HIS A 41 7.42 26.62 3.49
C HIS A 41 6.29 25.69 3.96
N GLY A 42 5.90 24.75 3.10
CA GLY A 42 4.66 23.98 3.26
C GLY A 42 4.94 22.49 3.47
N GLY A 43 5.49 22.13 4.63
CA GLY A 43 5.21 20.79 5.15
C GLY A 43 3.70 20.61 5.28
N PRO A 44 3.18 19.36 5.25
CA PRO A 44 1.74 19.14 5.43
C PRO A 44 1.27 19.87 6.71
N PRO A 45 0.13 20.58 6.67
CA PRO A 45 -0.34 21.31 7.84
C PRO A 45 -0.44 20.35 9.04
N PRO A 46 -0.14 20.83 10.26
CA PRO A 46 -0.30 20.02 11.45
C PRO A 46 -1.72 19.44 11.48
N PHE A 47 -1.83 18.18 11.88
CA PHE A 47 -3.09 17.49 11.91
C PHE A 47 -4.10 18.25 12.80
N THR A 48 -5.15 18.81 12.19
CA THR A 48 -6.19 19.58 12.88
C THR A 48 -7.48 18.77 12.91
N MET A 49 -7.96 18.44 14.11
CA MET A 49 -9.28 17.84 14.32
C MET A 49 -10.24 18.88 14.91
N PRO A 50 -11.40 19.14 14.30
CA PRO A 50 -12.42 20.02 14.89
C PRO A 50 -12.82 19.53 16.28
N GLY A 51 -12.80 20.42 17.28
CA GLY A 51 -13.20 20.10 18.66
C GLY A 51 -12.14 19.38 19.50
N VAL A 52 -10.91 19.18 18.99
CA VAL A 52 -9.79 18.59 19.75
C VAL A 52 -8.78 19.67 20.14
N PRO A 53 -8.39 19.77 21.43
CA PRO A 53 -7.32 20.67 21.88
C PRO A 53 -6.01 20.46 21.12
N PRO A 54 -5.21 21.52 20.88
CA PRO A 54 -3.98 21.44 20.11
C PRO A 54 -2.96 20.45 20.71
N GLU A 55 -2.92 20.30 22.03
CA GLU A 55 -2.08 19.33 22.74
C GLU A 55 -2.42 17.89 22.35
N LYS A 56 -3.72 17.57 22.24
CA LYS A 56 -4.20 16.25 21.82
C LYS A 56 -3.98 16.01 20.33
N CYS A 57 -4.05 17.05 19.51
CA CYS A 57 -3.67 16.98 18.09
C CYS A 57 -2.19 16.61 17.91
N GLN A 58 -1.29 17.12 18.75
CA GLN A 58 0.14 16.73 18.73
C GLN A 58 0.36 15.26 19.13
N ALA A 59 -0.40 14.76 20.11
CA ALA A 59 -0.35 13.34 20.49
C ALA A 59 -0.79 12.44 19.33
N VAL A 60 -1.88 12.80 18.64
CA VAL A 60 -2.34 12.10 17.44
C VAL A 60 -1.31 12.16 16.31
N ASP A 61 -0.71 13.33 16.07
CA ASP A 61 0.32 13.50 15.05
C ASP A 61 1.53 12.59 15.29
N LYS A 62 1.98 12.44 16.55
CA LYS A 62 3.03 11.47 16.91
C LYS A 62 2.62 10.03 16.61
N ILE A 63 1.41 9.62 17.03
CA ILE A 63 0.88 8.27 16.76
C ILE A 63 0.84 7.98 15.26
N LEU A 64 0.38 8.94 14.45
CA LEU A 64 0.29 8.79 13.00
C LEU A 64 1.65 8.85 12.30
N LYS A 65 2.61 9.61 12.81
CA LYS A 65 4.00 9.67 12.29
C LYS A 65 4.79 8.39 12.54
N GLU A 66 4.54 7.71 13.66
CA GLU A 66 5.21 6.44 14.00
C GLU A 66 4.60 5.24 13.27
N LEU A 67 3.34 5.35 12.85
CA LEU A 67 2.60 4.27 12.20
C LEU A 67 3.27 3.74 10.91
N PRO A 68 3.76 4.57 9.97
CA PRO A 68 4.51 4.12 8.81
C PRO A 68 5.73 3.25 9.16
N ALA A 69 6.50 3.63 10.18
CA ALA A 69 7.70 2.88 10.59
C ALA A 69 7.35 1.47 11.09
N ARG A 70 6.19 1.32 11.74
CA ARG A 70 5.66 0.02 12.19
C ARG A 70 5.06 -0.82 11.07
N LEU A 71 4.43 -0.18 10.09
CA LEU A 71 3.79 -0.85 8.96
C LEU A 71 4.78 -1.26 7.88
N PHE A 72 5.82 -0.47 7.64
CA PHE A 72 6.80 -0.68 6.58
C PHE A 72 7.41 -2.10 6.55
N PRO A 73 7.94 -2.66 7.65
CA PRO A 73 8.50 -4.01 7.63
C PRO A 73 7.44 -5.07 7.31
N LEU A 74 6.21 -4.91 7.82
CA LEU A 74 5.10 -5.83 7.54
C LEU A 74 4.64 -5.74 6.08
N GLU A 75 4.63 -4.55 5.48
CA GLU A 75 4.33 -4.39 4.07
C GLU A 75 5.42 -4.97 3.17
N GLN A 76 6.69 -4.86 3.55
CA GLN A 76 7.80 -5.51 2.86
C GLN A 76 7.68 -7.03 2.94
N GLU A 77 7.40 -7.56 4.13
CA GLU A 77 7.19 -8.99 4.33
C GLU A 77 6.01 -9.51 3.50
N LEU A 78 4.90 -8.76 3.45
CA LEU A 78 3.75 -9.09 2.62
C LEU A 78 4.13 -9.17 1.14
N LYS A 79 4.91 -8.22 0.63
CA LYS A 79 5.40 -8.24 -0.76
C LYS A 79 6.25 -9.47 -1.04
N VAL A 80 7.21 -9.78 -0.16
CA VAL A 80 8.09 -10.95 -0.31
C VAL A 80 7.29 -12.25 -0.30
N ARG A 81 6.36 -12.42 0.64
CA ARG A 81 5.53 -13.64 0.73
C ARG A 81 4.58 -13.77 -0.47
N THR A 82 4.04 -12.66 -0.97
CA THR A 82 3.21 -12.66 -2.18
C THR A 82 4.02 -13.10 -3.40
N ALA A 83 5.22 -12.56 -3.60
CA ALA A 83 6.10 -12.96 -4.70
C ALA A 83 6.52 -14.45 -4.62
N LYS A 84 6.77 -14.96 -3.40
CA LYS A 84 7.03 -16.39 -3.19
C LYS A 84 5.83 -17.26 -3.55
N LEU A 85 4.62 -16.84 -3.17
CA LEU A 85 3.40 -17.57 -3.53
C LEU A 85 3.17 -17.55 -5.05
N GLU A 86 3.38 -16.41 -5.70
CA GLU A 86 3.30 -16.30 -7.17
C GLU A 86 4.28 -17.27 -7.86
N ALA A 87 5.50 -17.41 -7.34
CA ALA A 87 6.46 -18.38 -7.84
C ALA A 87 5.98 -19.83 -7.66
N LEU A 88 5.41 -20.19 -6.50
CA LEU A 88 4.83 -21.52 -6.26
C LEU A 88 3.64 -21.82 -7.18
N VAL A 89 2.81 -20.82 -7.47
CA VAL A 89 1.64 -21.00 -8.34
C VAL A 89 2.02 -21.24 -9.81
N VAL A 90 3.13 -20.67 -10.26
CA VAL A 90 3.61 -20.83 -11.65
C VAL A 90 4.46 -22.10 -11.83
N ASP A 91 5.02 -22.63 -10.74
CA ASP A 91 5.81 -23.86 -10.77
C ASP A 91 4.92 -25.11 -10.95
N PRO A 92 5.08 -25.86 -12.07
CA PRO A 92 4.26 -27.04 -12.35
C PRO A 92 4.51 -28.23 -11.40
N THR A 93 5.56 -28.15 -10.56
CA THR A 93 5.91 -29.19 -9.59
C THR A 93 5.42 -28.88 -8.17
N SER A 94 4.90 -27.66 -7.94
CA SER A 94 4.39 -27.27 -6.63
C SER A 94 3.07 -27.97 -6.30
N ASP A 95 2.94 -28.39 -5.04
CA ASP A 95 1.76 -29.07 -4.53
C ASP A 95 0.79 -28.09 -3.82
N ASP A 96 -0.48 -28.45 -3.77
CA ASP A 96 -1.53 -27.61 -3.17
C ASP A 96 -1.24 -27.30 -1.69
N ALA A 97 -0.53 -28.17 -0.99
CA ALA A 97 -0.14 -27.94 0.41
C ALA A 97 0.84 -26.77 0.56
N ALA A 98 1.86 -26.66 -0.31
CA ALA A 98 2.79 -25.53 -0.29
C ALA A 98 2.10 -24.19 -0.63
N ILE A 99 1.17 -24.21 -1.59
CA ILE A 99 0.37 -23.02 -1.97
C ILE A 99 -0.51 -22.58 -0.80
N ASN A 100 -1.21 -23.50 -0.15
CA ASN A 100 -2.06 -23.21 1.01
C ASN A 100 -1.24 -22.68 2.20
N ALA A 101 -0.07 -23.25 2.47
CA ALA A 101 0.84 -22.74 3.49
C ALA A 101 1.27 -21.30 3.20
N GLY A 102 1.61 -20.99 1.94
CA GLY A 102 1.94 -19.63 1.51
C GLY A 102 0.78 -18.64 1.68
N LEU A 103 -0.45 -19.06 1.41
CA LEU A 103 -1.67 -18.27 1.65
C LEU A 103 -1.89 -17.97 3.14
N ASP A 104 -1.73 -18.97 4.02
CA ASP A 104 -1.85 -18.80 5.46
C ASP A 104 -0.82 -17.82 6.02
N GLU A 105 0.41 -17.89 5.51
CA GLU A 105 1.47 -16.95 5.87
C GLU A 105 1.14 -15.51 5.45
N ILE A 106 0.60 -15.31 4.24
CA ILE A 106 0.12 -14.00 3.78
C ILE A 106 -1.03 -13.50 4.67
N ALA A 107 -1.96 -14.38 5.03
CA ALA A 107 -3.09 -14.04 5.89
C ALA A 107 -2.61 -13.57 7.28
N LYS A 108 -1.60 -14.23 7.87
CA LYS A 108 -0.98 -13.83 9.14
C LYS A 108 -0.38 -12.42 9.06
N VAL A 109 0.38 -12.11 8.00
CA VAL A 109 0.98 -10.77 7.82
C VAL A 109 -0.11 -9.71 7.63
N ARG A 110 -1.16 -10.00 6.85
CA ARG A 110 -2.30 -9.08 6.68
C ARG A 110 -3.03 -8.82 8.00
N ALA A 111 -3.21 -9.85 8.83
CA ALA A 111 -3.79 -9.72 10.16
C ALA A 111 -2.92 -8.86 11.08
N ALA A 112 -1.60 -9.01 11.02
CA ALA A 112 -0.66 -8.16 11.77
C ALA A 112 -0.75 -6.68 11.35
N ILE A 113 -0.78 -6.39 10.04
CA ILE A 113 -0.99 -5.04 9.51
C ILE A 113 -2.30 -4.44 10.01
N PHE A 114 -3.38 -5.24 9.98
CA PHE A 114 -4.69 -4.81 10.46
C PHE A 114 -4.65 -4.48 11.96
N LYS A 115 -4.04 -5.35 12.77
CA LYS A 115 -3.86 -5.14 14.21
C LYS A 115 -3.13 -3.82 14.51
N VAL A 116 -2.02 -3.54 13.84
CA VAL A 116 -1.25 -2.31 14.03
C VAL A 116 -2.10 -1.05 13.71
N ARG A 117 -2.90 -1.09 12.65
CA ARG A 117 -3.81 0.02 12.28
C ARG A 117 -4.95 0.20 13.30
N VAL A 118 -5.48 -0.90 13.84
CA VAL A 118 -6.53 -0.85 14.87
C VAL A 118 -5.96 -0.32 16.18
N ASP A 119 -4.77 -0.75 16.57
CA ASP A 119 -4.10 -0.30 17.80
C ASP A 119 -3.81 1.20 17.74
N ALA A 120 -3.33 1.72 16.60
CA ALA A 120 -3.14 3.15 16.40
C ALA A 120 -4.46 3.95 16.50
N ARG A 121 -5.55 3.44 15.91
CA ARG A 121 -6.87 4.10 16.04
C ARG A 121 -7.41 4.04 17.46
N ARG A 122 -7.18 2.95 18.20
CA ARG A 122 -7.53 2.85 19.62
C ARG A 122 -6.75 3.85 20.46
N GLN A 123 -5.47 4.07 20.16
CA GLN A 123 -4.68 5.11 20.83
C GLN A 123 -5.24 6.50 20.54
N VAL A 124 -5.54 6.82 19.27
CA VAL A 124 -6.15 8.11 18.94
C VAL A 124 -7.51 8.28 19.63
N LEU A 125 -8.35 7.24 19.66
CA LEU A 125 -9.64 7.29 20.36
C LEU A 125 -9.46 7.56 21.86
N LYS A 126 -8.45 6.97 22.51
CA LYS A 126 -8.14 7.22 23.93
C LYS A 126 -7.71 8.68 24.16
N GLU A 127 -6.93 9.24 23.25
CA GLU A 127 -6.43 10.61 23.37
C GLU A 127 -7.52 11.66 23.10
N THR A 128 -8.28 11.49 22.02
CA THR A 128 -9.19 12.53 21.51
C THR A 128 -10.67 12.27 21.78
N GLY A 129 -11.05 11.04 22.12
CA GLY A 129 -12.46 10.62 22.15
C GLY A 129 -13.09 10.47 20.76
N ILE A 130 -12.33 10.72 19.69
CA ILE A 130 -12.81 10.67 18.31
C ILE A 130 -12.40 9.35 17.66
N LEU A 131 -13.38 8.66 17.09
CA LEU A 131 -13.13 7.50 16.24
C LEU A 131 -12.65 7.99 14.86
N LEU A 132 -11.34 7.90 14.62
CA LEU A 132 -10.81 8.17 13.28
C LEU A 132 -11.38 7.16 12.27
N PRO A 133 -11.71 7.61 11.04
CA PRO A 133 -12.13 6.73 9.97
C PRO A 133 -11.02 5.73 9.64
N PRO A 134 -11.32 4.68 8.87
CA PRO A 134 -10.32 3.70 8.57
C PRO A 134 -9.11 4.31 7.87
N LEU A 135 -7.98 4.39 8.59
CA LEU A 135 -6.69 4.84 8.07
C LEU A 135 -6.37 4.05 6.81
N LYS A 136 -6.74 4.56 5.64
CA LYS A 136 -6.44 3.94 4.34
C LYS A 136 -4.92 3.80 4.24
N ARG A 137 -4.45 2.96 3.31
CA ARG A 137 -3.04 2.93 2.94
C ARG A 137 -2.67 4.38 2.61
N HIS A 138 -1.99 5.07 3.53
CA HIS A 138 -1.48 6.38 3.22
C HIS A 138 -0.56 6.15 2.04
N PRO A 139 -0.69 6.91 0.93
CA PRO A 139 0.45 7.00 0.04
C PRO A 139 1.57 7.47 0.96
N GLY A 140 2.61 6.66 1.11
CA GLY A 140 3.82 7.11 1.77
C GLY A 140 4.27 8.44 1.13
N PRO A 141 5.22 9.15 1.73
CA PRO A 141 5.92 10.21 1.00
C PRO A 141 6.28 9.62 -0.37
N GLY A 142 5.83 10.28 -1.44
CA GLY A 142 6.06 9.81 -2.80
C GLY A 142 7.54 9.49 -3.00
N PRO A 143 7.88 8.65 -3.99
CA PRO A 143 9.26 8.21 -4.21
C PRO A 143 10.18 9.43 -4.16
N MET A 144 11.11 9.43 -3.20
CA MET A 144 12.19 10.41 -3.20
C MET A 144 12.82 10.38 -4.60
N PRO A 145 13.04 11.53 -5.25
CA PRO A 145 13.89 11.55 -6.44
C PRO A 145 15.26 11.05 -5.99
N GLY A 146 15.62 9.85 -6.45
CA GLY A 146 16.93 9.27 -6.15
C GLY A 146 18.04 10.22 -6.61
N PRO A 147 19.18 10.25 -5.92
CA PRO A 147 20.27 11.12 -6.29
C PRO A 147 20.91 10.61 -7.58
N GLY A 148 20.83 11.44 -8.63
CA GLY A 148 21.60 11.26 -9.85
C GLY A 148 20.71 11.04 -11.04
N HIS A 149 20.33 12.13 -11.71
CA HIS A 149 20.37 12.26 -13.17
C HIS A 149 20.86 13.68 -13.43
N ALA A 150 22.16 13.90 -13.21
CA ALA A 150 22.88 14.99 -13.84
C ALA A 150 23.39 14.46 -15.18
N PHE A 151 22.79 14.90 -16.27
CA PHE A 151 23.46 14.97 -17.56
C PHE A 151 23.19 16.38 -18.11
N PRO A 152 24.23 17.22 -18.30
CA PRO A 152 24.09 18.44 -19.07
C PRO A 152 23.93 18.10 -20.57
N ASN A 153 23.35 19.06 -21.31
CA ASN A 153 23.17 19.05 -22.78
C ASN A 153 24.42 18.60 -23.55
#